data_AF-W5T1P2-F1
#
_entry.id   AF-W5T1P2-F1
#
_cell.length_a   1.000
_cell.length_b   1.000
_cell.length_c   1.000
_cell.angle_alpha   90.00
_cell.angle_beta   90.00
_cell.angle_gamma   90.00
#
_symmetry.space_group_name_H-M   'P 1'
#
loop_
_entity.id
_entity.type
_entity.pdbx_description
1 polymer ?
#
loop_
_entity_poly.entity_id
_entity_poly.type
_entity_poly.pdbx_seq_one_letter_code
_entity_poly.pdbx_strand_id
1 'polypeptide(L)'
;MGYAQPVITQQMVLSELVKAWINRDIAIDLSYGYYRNELTYKDIEYLKENFDVKLAMLGCSLKFEIRELDNKIEIVENNLNVKTDII
;
A
#
# COMPACT_ATOMS: atom_id res chain seq x y z
N MET A 1 3.29 -3.22 26.82
CA MET A 1 2.07 -2.40 26.94
C MET A 1 2.39 -1.03 26.36
N GLY A 2 1.79 -0.65 25.23
CA GLY A 2 2.01 0.67 24.63
C GLY A 2 1.20 1.72 25.40
N TYR A 3 1.83 2.79 25.83
CA TYR A 3 1.15 3.91 26.49
C TYR A 3 0.17 4.58 25.51
N ALA A 4 -1.00 4.98 26.01
CA ALA A 4 -1.96 5.75 25.23
C ALA A 4 -1.30 7.06 24.79
N GLN A 5 -1.20 7.26 23.48
CA GLN A 5 -0.68 8.51 22.93
C GLN A 5 -1.76 9.61 23.05
N PRO A 6 -1.39 10.83 23.45
CA PRO A 6 -2.33 11.93 23.50
C PRO A 6 -2.82 12.28 22.09
N VAL A 7 -4.14 12.41 21.93
CA VAL A 7 -4.74 12.88 20.68
C VAL A 7 -4.50 14.38 20.55
N ILE A 8 -3.74 14.79 19.54
CA ILE A 8 -3.44 16.20 19.27
C ILE A 8 -4.60 16.79 18.46
N THR A 9 -5.27 17.81 19.00
CA THR A 9 -6.39 18.50 18.33
C THR A 9 -5.91 19.75 17.59
N GLN A 10 -6.68 20.20 16.58
CA GLN A 10 -6.42 21.47 15.87
C GLN A 10 -6.26 22.64 16.85
N GLN A 11 -7.11 22.71 17.88
CA GLN A 11 -7.08 23.79 18.87
C GLN A 11 -5.79 23.80 19.69
N MET A 12 -5.26 22.62 20.03
CA MET A 12 -3.97 22.51 20.72
C MET A 12 -2.85 23.07 19.84
N VAL A 13 -2.81 22.67 18.57
CA VAL A 13 -1.80 23.14 17.60
C VAL A 13 -1.93 24.64 17.38
N LEU A 14 -3.15 25.14 17.16
CA LEU A 14 -3.43 26.57 17.03
C LEU A 14 -2.93 27.36 18.24
N SER A 15 -3.17 26.85 19.46
CA SER A 15 -2.75 27.54 20.68
C SER A 15 -1.23 27.62 20.82
N GLU A 16 -0.50 26.57 20.44
CA GLU A 16 0.96 26.57 20.44
C GLU A 16 1.54 27.47 19.34
N LEU A 17 0.97 27.48 18.14
CA LEU A 17 1.39 28.38 17.05
C LEU A 17 1.17 29.87 17.43
N VAL A 18 0.05 30.19 18.07
CA VAL A 18 -0.23 31.54 18.57
C VAL A 18 0.73 31.94 19.70
N LYS A 19 1.07 31.02 20.62
CA LYS A 19 2.10 31.26 21.66
C LYS A 19 3.49 31.50 21.07
N ALA A 20 3.80 30.85 19.95
CA ALA A 20 5.01 31.08 19.17
C ALA A 20 4.98 32.39 18.37
N TRP A 21 4.00 33.27 18.62
CA TRP A 21 3.83 34.57 17.95
C TRP A 21 3.58 34.48 16.43
N ILE A 22 3.08 33.35 15.94
CA ILE A 22 2.62 33.24 14.55
C ILE A 22 1.31 34.01 14.40
N ASN A 23 1.19 34.77 13.32
CA ASN A 23 -0.03 35.51 12.99
C ASN A 23 -1.25 34.57 13.05
N ARG A 24 -2.35 35.02 13.67
CA ARG A 24 -3.51 34.18 13.95
C ARG A 24 -4.12 33.54 12.70
N ASP A 25 -4.18 34.26 11.58
CA ASP A 25 -4.75 33.73 10.34
C ASP A 25 -3.84 32.65 9.73
N ILE A 26 -2.53 32.88 9.77
CA ILE A 26 -1.50 31.90 9.37
C ILE A 26 -1.53 30.68 10.31
N ALA A 27 -1.70 30.89 11.61
CA ALA A 27 -1.78 29.83 12.60
C ALA A 27 -3.06 28.98 12.44
N ILE A 28 -4.18 29.60 12.07
CA ILE A 28 -5.42 28.88 11.73
C ILE A 28 -5.19 27.99 10.52
N ASP A 29 -4.59 28.52 9.46
CA ASP A 29 -4.31 27.77 8.23
C ASP A 29 -3.33 26.60 8.47
N LEU A 30 -2.22 26.86 9.16
CA LEU A 30 -1.25 25.82 9.54
C LEU A 30 -1.83 24.79 10.51
N SER A 31 -2.64 25.19 11.48
CA SER A 31 -3.30 24.26 12.40
C SER A 31 -4.32 23.40 11.68
N TYR A 32 -5.03 23.96 10.70
CA TYR A 32 -5.97 23.25 9.85
C TYR A 32 -5.23 22.26 8.97
N GLY A 33 -4.13 22.66 8.31
CA GLY A 33 -3.27 21.76 7.54
C GLY A 33 -2.64 20.66 8.39
N TYR A 34 -2.17 20.95 9.60
CA TYR A 34 -1.62 19.96 10.52
C TYR A 34 -2.70 18.98 11.01
N TYR A 35 -3.90 19.47 11.32
CA TYR A 35 -5.06 18.65 11.70
C TYR A 35 -5.61 17.84 10.52
N ARG A 36 -5.47 18.35 9.30
CA ARG A 36 -6.04 17.79 8.06
C ARG A 36 -5.03 17.11 7.14
N ASN A 37 -3.73 17.06 7.47
CA ASN A 37 -2.64 16.53 6.63
C ASN A 37 -3.16 15.46 5.67
N GLU A 38 -3.19 15.77 4.37
CA GLU A 38 -3.96 15.15 3.27
C GLU A 38 -3.59 13.68 2.93
N LEU A 39 -3.08 12.93 3.90
CA LEU A 39 -3.15 11.47 3.97
C LEU A 39 -3.02 11.09 5.45
N THR A 40 -4.15 10.91 6.14
CA THR A 40 -4.17 10.49 7.54
C THR A 40 -3.48 9.12 7.67
N TYR A 41 -3.02 8.71 8.85
CA TYR A 41 -2.49 7.35 9.07
C TYR A 41 -3.41 6.26 8.46
N LYS A 42 -4.73 6.45 8.58
CA LYS A 42 -5.76 5.58 7.97
C LYS A 42 -5.75 5.57 6.45
N ASP A 43 -5.49 6.71 5.81
CA ASP A 43 -5.42 6.79 4.36
C ASP A 43 -4.13 6.14 3.83
N ILE A 44 -3.01 6.29 4.54
CA ILE A 44 -1.76 5.58 4.27
C ILE A 44 -1.94 4.07 4.45
N GLU A 45 -2.58 3.66 5.55
CA GLU A 45 -2.89 2.26 5.86
C GLU A 45 -3.81 1.68 4.79
N TYR A 46 -4.87 2.38 4.40
CA TYR A 46 -5.77 1.98 3.32
C TYR A 46 -5.05 1.84 1.97
N LEU A 47 -4.19 2.79 1.60
CA LEU A 47 -3.39 2.70 0.38
C LEU A 47 -2.43 1.51 0.42
N LYS A 48 -1.79 1.27 1.57
CA LYS A 48 -0.90 0.14 1.77
C LYS A 48 -1.66 -1.18 1.63
N GLU A 49 -2.77 -1.36 2.33
CA GLU A 49 -3.59 -2.57 2.26
C GLU A 49 -4.08 -2.83 0.83
N ASN A 50 -4.58 -1.80 0.15
CA ASN A 50 -5.03 -1.92 -1.25
C ASN A 50 -3.87 -2.27 -2.19
N PHE A 51 -2.69 -1.71 -1.97
CA PHE A 51 -1.50 -2.03 -2.77
C PHE A 51 -1.01 -3.46 -2.54
N ASP A 52 -0.98 -3.91 -1.28
CA ASP A 52 -0.59 -5.26 -0.89
C ASP A 52 -1.55 -6.31 -1.50
N VAL A 53 -2.86 -6.04 -1.48
CA VAL A 53 -3.87 -6.90 -2.14
C VAL A 53 -3.63 -6.98 -3.65
N LYS A 54 -3.41 -5.85 -4.31
CA LYS A 54 -3.15 -5.82 -5.76
C LYS A 54 -1.87 -6.56 -6.13
N LEU A 55 -0.81 -6.42 -5.33
CA LEU A 55 0.44 -7.16 -5.52
C LEU A 55 0.24 -8.67 -5.32
N ALA A 56 -0.52 -9.07 -4.31
CA ALA A 56 -0.84 -10.48 -4.07
C ALA A 56 -1.62 -11.09 -5.24
N MET A 57 -2.63 -10.37 -5.76
CA MET A 57 -3.40 -10.80 -6.94
C MET A 57 -2.51 -10.94 -8.17
N LEU A 58 -1.64 -9.96 -8.44
CA LEU A 58 -0.69 -10.02 -9.56
C LEU A 58 0.26 -11.21 -9.43
N GLY A 59 0.80 -11.46 -8.23
CA GLY A 59 1.65 -12.60 -7.95
C GLY A 59 0.95 -13.94 -8.20
N CYS A 60 -0.32 -14.06 -7.80
CA CYS A 60 -1.14 -15.24 -8.07
C CYS A 60 -1.38 -15.46 -9.57
N SER A 61 -1.71 -14.40 -10.32
CA SER A 61 -1.90 -14.46 -11.77
C SER A 61 -0.64 -14.93 -12.49
N LEU A 62 0.52 -14.34 -12.17
CA LEU A 62 1.80 -14.72 -12.78
C LEU A 62 2.16 -16.17 -12.46
N LYS A 63 1.96 -16.61 -11.21
CA LYS A 63 2.20 -18.00 -10.82
C LYS A 63 1.30 -18.99 -11.57
N PHE A 64 0.05 -18.60 -11.85
CA PHE A 64 -0.87 -19.42 -12.64
C PHE A 64 -0.41 -19.51 -14.10
N GLU A 65 -0.04 -18.38 -14.72
CA GLU A 65 0.46 -18.37 -16.10
C GLU A 65 1.74 -19.20 -16.26
N ILE A 66 2.69 -19.10 -15.32
CA ILE A 66 3.91 -19.92 -15.33
C ILE A 66 3.56 -21.41 -15.28
N ARG A 67 2.64 -21.83 -14.39
CA ARG A 67 2.21 -23.23 -14.31
C ARG A 67 1.56 -23.72 -15.61
N GLU A 68 0.73 -22.89 -16.22
CA GLU A 68 0.11 -23.23 -17.51
C GLU A 68 1.15 -23.39 -18.63
N LEU A 69 2.22 -22.58 -18.61
CA LEU A 69 3.34 -22.74 -19.54
C LEU A 69 4.13 -24.02 -19.25
N ASP A 70 4.44 -24.33 -17.98
CA ASP A 70 5.12 -25.56 -17.58
C ASP A 70 4.34 -26.80 -18.08
N ASN A 71 3.03 -26.83 -17.86
CA ASN A 71 2.17 -27.92 -18.34
C ASN A 71 2.22 -28.07 -19.87
N LYS A 72 2.20 -26.95 -20.61
CA LYS A 72 2.28 -26.97 -22.08
C LYS A 72 3.65 -27.47 -22.55
N ILE A 73 4.72 -27.09 -21.87
CA ILE A 73 6.08 -27.58 -22.16
C ILE A 73 6.15 -29.09 -21.94
N GLU A 74 5.66 -29.59 -20.80
CA GLU A 74 5.63 -31.02 -20.50
C GLU A 74 4.85 -31.82 -21.57
N ILE A 75 3.71 -31.32 -22.02
CA ILE A 75 2.94 -31.94 -23.10
C ILE A 75 3.74 -31.99 -24.41
N VAL A 76 4.43 -30.90 -24.78
CA VAL A 76 5.25 -30.85 -25.98
C VAL A 76 6.44 -31.81 -25.87
N GLU A 77 7.12 -31.86 -24.74
CA GLU A 77 8.25 -32.77 -24.48
C GLU A 77 7.82 -34.24 -24.60
N ASN A 78 6.71 -34.61 -23.96
CA ASN A 78 6.16 -35.97 -24.05
C ASN A 78 5.81 -36.35 -25.50
N ASN A 79 5.18 -35.45 -26.24
CA ASN A 79 4.85 -35.68 -27.65
C ASN A 79 6.08 -35.84 -28.54
N LEU A 80 7.18 -35.13 -28.25
CA LEU A 80 8.44 -35.27 -28.98
C LEU A 80 9.13 -36.60 -28.65
N ASN A 81 9.19 -36.99 -27.38
CA ASN A 81 9.77 -38.25 -26.95
C ASN A 81 9.07 -39.46 -27.61
N VAL A 82 7.74 -39.48 -27.61
CA VAL A 82 6.95 -40.54 -28.28
C VAL A 82 7.26 -40.62 -29.77
N LYS A 83 7.46 -39.47 -30.45
CA LYS A 83 7.80 -39.47 -31.88
C LYS A 83 9.20 -39.99 -32.15
N THR A 84 10.17 -39.68 -31.29
CA THR A 84 11.54 -40.19 -31.42
C THR A 84 11.61 -41.70 -31.16
N ASP A 85 10.84 -42.22 -30.19
CA ASP A 85 10.79 -43.67 -29.90
C ASP A 85 10.19 -44.52 -31.04
N ILE A 86 9.45 -43.90 -31.97
CA ILE A 86 8.82 -44.56 -33.12
C ILE A 86 9.76 -44.66 -34.33
N ILE A 87 10.86 -43.90 -34.37
CA ILE A 87 11.81 -43.82 -35.51
C ILE A 87 13.06 -44.66 -35.22
#